data_AF-A0AAU8NBA6-F1
#
_entry.id   AF-A0AAU8NBA6-F1
#
_cell.length_a   1.000
_cell.length_b   1.000
_cell.length_c   1.000
_cell.angle_alpha   90.00
_cell.angle_beta   90.00
_cell.angle_gamma   90.00
#
_symmetry.space_group_name_H-M   'P 1'
#
loop_
_entity.id
_entity.type
_entity.pdbx_description
1 polymer ?
#
loop_
_entity_poly.entity_id
_entity_poly.type
_entity_poly.pdbx_seq_one_letter_code
_entity_poly.pdbx_strand_id
1 'polypeptide(L)'
;MLGIFIVILDGLWIVQTYDVYDNYPGSAWSLLAIGLSLMLLAYFMIQHKQQRRQQDSTKDKVSRKQEERTDAQQFVNRIWREREMIGGKMILFLLVVLAMIAIFDLGLALHMLQVSIFAGMILFAFFYIMNDDRGDLKEQEEDLKPESPFMQTVVRLIDYRQHPFSLGLFVFIIIVLTFLMSRRLGWELHFETGGNPLYVMSLPTAAFISSGLTFACGLIYINQHSDFFGLRQTKQGTFRLFQIHFYEIIACGASFFIWLGIIVLSWLFG
;
A
#
# COMPACT_ATOMS: atom_id res chain seq x y z
N MET A 1 9.80 -5.17 2.57
CA MET A 1 8.71 -6.00 2.03
C MET A 1 8.11 -6.92 3.07
N LEU A 2 8.88 -7.85 3.63
CA LEU A 2 8.33 -8.88 4.50
C LEU A 2 7.50 -8.34 5.69
N GLY A 3 7.98 -7.29 6.38
CA GLY A 3 7.20 -6.63 7.44
C GLY A 3 5.85 -6.05 6.95
N ILE A 4 5.84 -5.37 5.80
CA ILE A 4 4.61 -4.83 5.18
C ILE A 4 3.63 -5.95 4.83
N PHE A 5 4.13 -7.04 4.25
CA PHE A 5 3.31 -8.22 3.93
C PHE A 5 2.68 -8.83 5.17
N ILE A 6 3.44 -9.02 6.25
CA ILE A 6 2.91 -9.58 7.50
C ILE A 6 1.82 -8.67 8.07
N VAL A 7 2.07 -7.36 8.18
CA VAL A 7 1.09 -6.40 8.73
C VAL A 7 -0.20 -6.41 7.92
N ILE A 8 -0.09 -6.39 6.58
CA ILE A 8 -1.26 -6.36 5.70
C ILE A 8 -2.04 -7.66 5.76
N LEU A 9 -1.38 -8.82 5.63
CA LEU A 9 -2.06 -10.11 5.60
C LEU A 9 -2.72 -10.43 6.93
N ASP A 10 -2.01 -10.22 8.04
CA ASP A 10 -2.56 -10.42 9.39
C ASP A 10 -3.72 -9.45 9.66
N GLY A 11 -3.56 -8.17 9.31
CA GLY A 11 -4.61 -7.17 9.49
C GLY A 11 -5.86 -7.43 8.65
N LEU A 12 -5.72 -7.85 7.38
CA LEU A 12 -6.86 -8.23 6.55
C LEU A 12 -7.54 -9.49 7.07
N TRP A 13 -6.78 -10.48 7.54
CA TRP A 13 -7.34 -11.68 8.15
C TRP A 13 -8.16 -11.35 9.40
N ILE A 14 -7.65 -10.48 10.28
CA ILE A 14 -8.39 -9.97 11.46
C ILE A 14 -9.72 -9.38 11.01
N VAL A 15 -9.68 -8.42 10.09
CA VAL A 15 -10.89 -7.71 9.62
C VAL A 15 -11.90 -8.66 8.98
N GLN A 16 -11.46 -9.66 8.22
CA GLN A 16 -12.33 -10.62 7.54
C GLN A 16 -12.94 -11.67 8.48
N THR A 17 -12.30 -11.98 9.61
CA THR A 17 -12.73 -13.03 10.53
C THR A 17 -13.44 -12.51 11.78
N TYR A 18 -13.80 -11.23 11.77
CA TYR A 18 -14.40 -10.56 12.92
C TYR A 18 -15.66 -11.22 13.49
N ASP A 19 -16.55 -11.71 12.63
CA ASP A 19 -17.79 -12.36 13.05
C ASP A 19 -17.60 -13.83 13.45
N VAL A 20 -16.42 -14.41 13.20
CA VAL A 20 -16.14 -15.83 13.43
C VAL A 20 -15.55 -16.10 14.81
N TYR A 21 -14.82 -15.13 15.37
CA TYR A 21 -14.12 -15.29 16.65
C TYR A 21 -14.63 -14.34 17.72
N ASP A 22 -15.01 -14.91 18.87
CA ASP A 22 -15.33 -14.13 20.08
C ASP A 22 -14.09 -13.41 20.63
N ASN A 23 -12.93 -14.07 20.56
CA ASN A 23 -11.64 -13.50 20.93
C ASN A 23 -10.58 -13.90 19.91
N TYR A 24 -9.85 -12.91 19.39
CA TYR A 24 -8.73 -13.19 18.51
C TYR A 24 -7.61 -13.92 19.24
N PRO A 25 -6.94 -14.88 18.58
CA PRO A 25 -5.81 -15.57 19.17
C PRO A 25 -4.67 -14.60 19.46
N GLY A 26 -3.92 -14.82 20.54
CA GLY A 26 -2.75 -14.00 20.90
C GLY A 26 -1.66 -13.95 19.82
N SER A 27 -1.68 -14.91 18.88
CA SER A 27 -0.83 -14.92 17.69
C SER A 27 -1.09 -13.72 16.78
N ALA A 28 -2.33 -13.23 16.66
CA ALA A 28 -2.66 -12.08 15.82
C ALA A 28 -1.96 -10.80 16.33
N TRP A 29 -2.04 -10.54 17.64
CA TRP A 29 -1.29 -9.45 18.29
C TRP A 29 0.22 -9.58 18.07
N SER A 30 0.75 -10.80 18.17
CA SER A 30 2.17 -11.07 18.02
C SER A 30 2.64 -10.86 16.59
N LEU A 31 1.87 -11.31 15.60
CA LEU A 31 2.18 -11.16 14.17
C LEU A 31 2.18 -9.69 13.75
N LEU A 32 1.17 -8.92 14.16
CA LEU A 32 1.13 -7.48 13.93
C LEU A 32 2.37 -6.78 14.52
N ALA A 33 2.73 -7.10 15.77
CA ALA A 33 3.90 -6.53 16.43
C ALA A 33 5.22 -6.92 15.74
N ILE A 34 5.36 -8.18 15.29
CA ILE A 34 6.52 -8.66 14.53
C ILE A 34 6.61 -7.92 13.19
N GLY A 35 5.50 -7.78 12.48
CA GLY A 35 5.44 -7.08 11.20
C GLY A 35 5.88 -5.62 11.30
N LEU A 36 5.36 -4.88 12.28
CA LEU A 36 5.74 -3.49 12.55
C LEU A 36 7.21 -3.38 12.98
N SER A 37 7.67 -4.31 13.83
CA SER A 37 9.07 -4.34 14.27
C SER A 37 10.03 -4.56 13.10
N LEU A 38 9.68 -5.45 12.17
CA LEU A 38 10.47 -5.68 10.94
C LEU A 38 10.48 -4.46 10.03
N MET A 39 9.38 -3.72 9.93
CA MET A 39 9.34 -2.45 9.18
C MET A 39 10.26 -1.41 9.80
N LEU A 40 10.22 -1.24 11.13
CA LEU A 40 11.08 -0.31 11.86
C LEU A 40 12.56 -0.69 11.74
N LEU A 41 12.91 -1.97 11.95
CA LEU A 41 14.27 -2.46 11.80
C LEU A 41 14.81 -2.21 10.39
N ALA A 42 14.02 -2.52 9.36
CA ALA A 42 14.41 -2.26 7.97
C ALA A 42 14.64 -0.76 7.71
N TYR A 43 13.75 0.10 8.23
CA TYR A 43 13.89 1.55 8.14
C TYR A 43 15.19 2.05 8.79
N PHE A 44 15.47 1.63 10.03
CA PHE A 44 16.70 2.02 10.73
C PHE A 44 17.97 1.51 10.05
N MET A 45 17.96 0.27 9.54
CA MET A 45 19.09 -0.27 8.77
C MET A 45 19.39 0.56 7.53
N ILE A 46 18.35 0.98 6.80
CA ILE A 46 18.49 1.80 5.60
C ILE A 46 18.99 3.21 5.97
N GLN A 47 18.41 3.84 6.99
CA GLN A 47 18.82 5.16 7.47
C GLN A 47 20.29 5.18 7.92
N HIS A 48 20.70 4.19 8.71
CA HIS A 48 22.08 4.09 9.18
C HIS A 48 23.07 3.84 8.03
N LYS A 49 22.69 3.04 7.03
CA LYS A 49 23.47 2.85 5.80
C LYS A 49 23.61 4.14 4.99
N GLN A 50 22.59 4.99 4.96
CA GLN A 50 22.64 6.29 4.29
C GLN A 50 23.54 7.29 5.01
N GLN A 51 23.46 7.36 6.34
CA GLN A 51 24.34 8.23 7.15
C GLN A 51 25.81 7.88 6.94
N ARG A 52 26.17 6.59 6.94
CA ARG A 52 27.55 6.14 6.66
C ARG A 52 28.02 6.54 5.26
N ARG A 53 27.17 6.38 4.25
CA ARG A 53 27.49 6.76 2.86
C ARG A 53 27.67 8.27 2.68
N GLN A 54 26.91 9.09 3.41
CA GLN A 54 27.09 10.55 3.38
C GLN A 54 28.42 10.97 4.03
N GLN A 55 28.90 10.23 5.02
CA GLN A 55 30.19 10.49 5.67
C GLN A 55 31.40 10.11 4.79
N ASP A 56 31.26 9.07 3.95
CA ASP A 56 32.28 8.65 2.97
C ASP A 56 32.26 9.46 1.65
N SER A 57 31.29 10.37 1.46
CA SER A 57 31.04 11.07 0.18
C SER A 57 32.03 12.20 -0.16
N THR A 58 33.14 12.36 0.56
CA THR A 58 34.21 13.30 0.18
C THR A 58 35.19 12.71 -0.86
N LYS A 59 35.10 11.42 -1.22
CA LYS A 59 36.06 10.79 -2.15
C LYS A 59 35.51 10.10 -3.41
N ASP A 60 34.19 9.93 -3.57
CA ASP A 60 33.66 9.03 -4.63
C ASP A 60 32.61 9.67 -5.56
N LYS A 61 32.72 10.98 -5.83
CA LYS A 61 31.84 11.71 -6.76
C LYS A 61 32.36 11.73 -8.21
N VAL A 62 32.85 10.62 -8.78
CA VAL A 62 33.20 10.60 -10.23
C VAL A 62 32.83 9.30 -10.97
N SER A 63 32.37 8.22 -10.34
CA SER A 63 32.12 6.97 -11.09
C SER A 63 30.94 6.15 -10.62
N ARG A 64 29.73 6.54 -11.02
CA ARG A 64 28.63 5.59 -11.23
C ARG A 64 27.87 5.90 -12.51
N LYS A 65 28.55 5.56 -13.60
CA LYS A 65 28.06 5.04 -14.88
C LYS A 65 26.57 5.24 -15.17
N GLN A 66 26.34 6.21 -16.05
CA GLN A 66 25.50 6.11 -17.23
C GLN A 66 25.26 4.65 -17.69
N GLU A 67 23.98 4.28 -17.70
CA GLU A 67 23.29 3.37 -18.63
C GLU A 67 23.87 1.97 -18.92
N GLU A 68 23.51 1.01 -18.07
CA GLU A 68 23.10 -0.31 -18.55
C GLU A 68 21.72 -0.60 -17.95
N ARG A 69 20.69 -0.66 -18.80
CA ARG A 69 19.37 -1.17 -18.40
C ARG A 69 19.53 -2.65 -18.11
N THR A 70 19.29 -3.08 -16.87
CA THR A 70 19.27 -4.51 -16.54
C THR A 70 18.17 -5.21 -17.33
N ASP A 71 18.34 -6.49 -17.63
CA ASP A 71 17.34 -7.29 -18.36
C ASP A 71 15.97 -7.25 -17.66
N ALA A 72 15.98 -7.23 -16.32
CA ALA A 72 14.79 -7.05 -15.49
C ALA A 72 14.09 -5.70 -15.74
N GLN A 73 14.85 -4.61 -15.90
CA GLN A 73 14.28 -3.29 -16.18
C GLN A 73 13.63 -3.25 -17.57
N GLN A 74 14.25 -3.89 -18.56
CA GLN A 74 13.69 -3.99 -19.91
C GLN A 74 12.41 -4.82 -19.92
N PHE A 75 12.34 -5.89 -19.13
CA PHE A 75 11.14 -6.71 -18.97
C PHE A 75 9.98 -5.92 -18.36
N VAL A 76 10.19 -5.22 -17.24
CA VAL A 76 9.16 -4.38 -16.61
C VAL A 76 8.66 -3.32 -17.60
N ASN A 77 9.58 -2.62 -18.27
CA ASN A 77 9.20 -1.58 -19.22
C ASN A 77 8.44 -2.15 -20.43
N ARG A 78 8.75 -3.37 -20.88
CA ARG A 78 8.01 -4.06 -21.96
C ARG A 78 6.58 -4.37 -21.52
N ILE A 79 6.40 -4.97 -20.35
CA ILE A 79 5.07 -5.25 -19.79
C ILE A 79 4.27 -3.98 -19.64
N TRP A 80 4.88 -2.89 -19.17
CA TRP A 80 4.20 -1.61 -18.98
C TRP A 80 3.71 -0.98 -20.30
N ARG A 81 4.47 -1.12 -21.39
CA ARG A 81 4.03 -0.65 -22.72
C ARG A 81 2.86 -1.48 -23.26
N GLU A 82 2.90 -2.78 -23.06
CA GLU A 82 1.85 -3.70 -23.51
C GLU A 82 0.72 -3.87 -22.49
N ARG A 83 0.66 -3.00 -21.46
CA ARG A 83 -0.26 -3.15 -20.31
C ARG A 83 -1.72 -3.24 -20.71
N GLU A 84 -2.16 -2.54 -21.76
CA GLU A 84 -3.55 -2.54 -22.21
C GLU A 84 -3.92 -3.87 -22.86
N MET A 85 -3.03 -4.40 -23.71
CA MET A 85 -3.23 -5.71 -24.34
C MET A 85 -3.13 -6.85 -23.33
N ILE A 86 -2.10 -6.84 -22.48
CA ILE A 86 -1.88 -7.87 -21.47
C ILE A 86 -3.00 -7.80 -20.41
N GLY A 87 -3.30 -6.60 -19.91
CA GLY A 87 -4.35 -6.36 -18.92
C GLY A 87 -5.73 -6.75 -19.44
N GLY A 88 -6.07 -6.39 -20.69
CA GLY A 88 -7.33 -6.79 -21.32
C GLY A 88 -7.48 -8.32 -21.40
N LYS A 89 -6.42 -9.03 -21.81
CA LYS A 89 -6.42 -10.51 -21.85
C LYS A 89 -6.55 -11.12 -20.45
N MET A 90 -5.85 -10.57 -19.45
CA MET A 90 -5.96 -11.04 -18.06
C MET A 90 -7.35 -10.81 -17.48
N ILE A 91 -7.96 -9.64 -17.71
CA ILE A 91 -9.32 -9.33 -17.26
C ILE A 91 -10.33 -10.27 -17.92
N LEU A 92 -10.23 -10.48 -19.23
CA LEU A 92 -11.10 -11.41 -19.94
C LEU A 92 -10.97 -12.82 -19.39
N PHE A 93 -9.74 -13.31 -19.21
CA PHE A 93 -9.47 -14.62 -18.62
C PHE A 93 -10.05 -14.73 -17.21
N LEU A 94 -9.83 -13.72 -16.37
CA LEU A 94 -10.37 -13.67 -15.01
C LEU A 94 -11.90 -13.73 -15.01
N LEU A 95 -12.57 -12.96 -15.89
CA LEU A 95 -14.02 -12.96 -16.00
C LEU A 95 -14.57 -14.32 -16.43
N VAL A 96 -13.92 -14.99 -17.39
CA VAL A 96 -14.31 -16.34 -17.84
C VAL A 96 -14.17 -17.36 -16.71
N VAL A 97 -13.05 -17.34 -15.98
CA VAL A 97 -12.82 -18.22 -14.83
C VAL A 97 -13.84 -17.97 -13.72
N LEU A 98 -14.09 -16.70 -13.38
CA LEU A 98 -15.08 -16.33 -12.37
C LEU A 98 -16.50 -16.72 -12.78
N ALA A 99 -16.87 -16.57 -14.06
CA ALA A 99 -18.17 -17.00 -14.56
C ALA A 99 -18.33 -18.53 -14.44
N MET A 100 -17.28 -19.31 -14.72
CA MET A 100 -17.30 -20.76 -14.52
C MET A 100 -17.48 -21.14 -13.04
N ILE A 101 -16.79 -20.46 -12.12
CA ILE A 101 -16.94 -20.69 -10.68
C ILE A 101 -18.34 -20.30 -10.21
N ALA A 102 -18.87 -19.17 -10.68
CA ALA A 102 -20.17 -18.63 -10.27
C ALA A 102 -21.35 -19.56 -10.62
N ILE A 103 -21.20 -20.43 -11.63
CA ILE A 103 -22.20 -21.47 -11.95
C ILE A 103 -22.34 -22.48 -10.80
N PHE A 104 -21.25 -22.78 -10.09
CA PHE A 104 -21.24 -23.73 -8.97
C PHE A 104 -21.47 -23.04 -7.62
N ASP A 105 -20.79 -21.91 -7.39
CA ASP A 105 -20.84 -21.18 -6.14
C ASP A 105 -20.58 -19.68 -6.39
N LEU A 106 -21.65 -18.89 -6.34
CA LEU A 106 -21.58 -17.44 -6.51
C LEU A 106 -20.81 -16.74 -5.37
N GLY A 107 -20.92 -17.25 -4.14
CA GLY A 107 -20.23 -16.68 -2.98
C GLY A 107 -18.72 -16.85 -3.11
N LEU A 108 -18.27 -18.05 -3.50
CA LEU A 108 -16.87 -18.32 -3.79
C LEU A 108 -16.35 -17.46 -4.95
N ALA A 109 -17.15 -17.28 -6.01
CA ALA A 109 -16.77 -16.42 -7.14
C ALA A 109 -16.56 -14.96 -6.71
N LEU A 110 -17.46 -14.40 -5.89
CA LEU A 110 -17.31 -13.04 -5.37
C LEU A 110 -16.08 -12.89 -4.47
N HIS A 111 -15.81 -13.87 -3.60
CA HIS A 111 -14.60 -13.87 -2.78
C HIS A 111 -13.32 -13.93 -3.64
N MET A 112 -13.29 -14.78 -4.67
CA MET A 112 -12.17 -14.88 -5.60
C MET A 112 -11.99 -13.61 -6.44
N LEU A 113 -13.08 -12.92 -6.80
CA LEU A 113 -13.01 -11.62 -7.47
C LEU A 113 -12.31 -10.59 -6.57
N GLN A 114 -12.68 -10.50 -5.30
CA GLN A 114 -12.03 -9.58 -4.35
C GLN A 114 -10.53 -9.85 -4.23
N VAL A 115 -10.12 -11.10 -4.03
CA VAL A 115 -8.70 -11.50 -3.95
C VAL A 115 -7.96 -11.19 -5.26
N SER A 116 -8.60 -11.42 -6.41
CA SER A 116 -8.01 -11.16 -7.73
C SER A 116 -7.82 -9.67 -7.98
N ILE A 117 -8.79 -8.83 -7.59
CA ILE A 117 -8.66 -7.37 -7.64
C ILE A 117 -7.51 -6.92 -6.74
N PHE A 118 -7.37 -7.50 -5.53
CA PHE A 118 -6.26 -7.18 -4.63
C PHE A 118 -4.90 -7.43 -5.28
N ALA A 119 -4.71 -8.64 -5.80
CA ALA A 119 -3.48 -9.06 -6.46
C ALA A 119 -3.20 -8.18 -7.69
N GLY A 120 -4.24 -7.88 -8.47
CA GLY A 120 -4.18 -6.96 -9.61
C GLY A 120 -3.70 -5.57 -9.22
N MET A 121 -4.23 -4.98 -8.15
CA MET A 121 -3.78 -3.67 -7.64
C MET A 121 -2.30 -3.69 -7.23
N ILE A 122 -1.86 -4.73 -6.51
CA ILE A 122 -0.46 -4.88 -6.09
C ILE A 122 0.47 -5.00 -7.30
N LEU A 123 0.11 -5.86 -8.27
CA LEU A 123 0.89 -6.05 -9.49
C LEU A 123 0.93 -4.78 -10.34
N PHE A 124 -0.20 -4.09 -10.48
CA PHE A 124 -0.28 -2.82 -11.18
C PHE A 124 0.62 -1.76 -10.52
N ALA A 125 0.52 -1.60 -9.20
CA ALA A 125 1.37 -0.69 -8.44
C ALA A 125 2.86 -1.03 -8.60
N PHE A 126 3.21 -2.32 -8.57
CA PHE A 126 4.56 -2.79 -8.83
C PHE A 126 5.06 -2.33 -10.21
N PHE A 127 4.35 -2.64 -11.30
CA PHE A 127 4.79 -2.26 -12.64
C PHE A 127 4.79 -0.74 -12.86
N TYR A 128 3.79 -0.02 -12.32
CA TYR A 128 3.70 1.43 -12.41
C TYR A 128 4.89 2.12 -11.72
N ILE A 129 5.23 1.68 -10.50
CA ILE A 129 6.35 2.25 -9.73
C ILE A 129 7.70 1.84 -10.33
N MET A 130 7.83 0.59 -10.78
CA MET A 130 9.10 0.05 -11.25
C MET A 130 9.44 0.45 -12.69
N ASN A 131 8.46 0.86 -13.51
CA ASN A 131 8.72 1.32 -14.87
C ASN A 131 9.53 2.62 -14.90
N ASP A 132 10.56 2.65 -15.74
CA ASP A 132 11.54 3.74 -15.83
C ASP A 132 11.23 4.66 -17.03
N ASP A 133 10.33 5.63 -16.84
CA ASP A 133 10.04 6.70 -17.82
C ASP A 133 10.94 7.92 -17.58
N ARG A 134 12.24 7.77 -17.86
CA ARG A 134 13.24 8.86 -17.73
C ARG A 134 12.94 10.09 -18.57
N GLY A 135 12.09 9.99 -19.58
CA GLY A 135 11.74 11.08 -20.49
C GLY A 135 10.99 12.22 -19.79
N ASP A 136 10.04 11.90 -18.91
CA ASP A 136 9.13 12.89 -18.31
C ASP A 136 9.65 13.48 -16.98
N LEU A 137 10.74 12.91 -16.46
CA LEU A 137 11.26 13.15 -15.11
C LEU A 137 11.99 14.48 -14.92
N LYS A 138 12.69 14.97 -15.96
CA LYS A 138 13.49 16.20 -15.85
C LYS A 138 12.67 17.47 -16.03
N GLU A 139 11.63 17.44 -16.85
CA GLU A 139 10.82 18.63 -17.14
C GLU A 139 9.80 18.93 -16.03
N GLN A 140 9.33 17.92 -15.28
CA GLN A 140 8.32 18.12 -14.23
C GLN A 140 8.91 18.46 -12.84
N GLU A 141 10.20 18.21 -12.58
CA GLU A 141 10.81 18.48 -11.26
C GLU A 141 11.10 19.96 -10.99
N GLU A 142 11.22 20.79 -12.03
CA GLU A 142 11.51 22.22 -11.87
C GLU A 142 10.27 23.05 -11.48
N ASP A 143 9.07 22.64 -11.88
CA ASP A 143 7.82 23.40 -11.66
C ASP A 143 7.10 23.11 -10.33
N LEU A 144 7.44 22.02 -9.63
CA LEU A 144 6.66 21.52 -8.49
C LEU A 144 7.22 21.88 -7.10
N LYS A 145 8.20 22.78 -7.00
CA LYS A 145 8.79 23.16 -5.69
C LYS A 145 7.90 24.15 -4.94
N PRO A 146 7.43 23.82 -3.71
CA PRO A 146 6.63 24.74 -2.94
C PRO A 146 7.45 25.93 -2.42
N GLU A 147 6.91 27.14 -2.59
CA GLU A 147 7.57 28.39 -2.21
C GLU A 147 7.63 28.63 -0.69
N SER A 148 6.71 28.04 0.09
CA SER A 148 6.62 28.30 1.53
C SER A 148 7.37 27.26 2.40
N PRO A 149 8.07 27.69 3.47
CA PRO A 149 8.87 26.82 4.33
C PRO A 149 8.03 25.82 5.14
N PHE A 150 6.79 26.20 5.48
CA PHE A 150 5.83 25.30 6.12
C PHE A 150 5.41 24.19 5.16
N MET A 151 5.03 24.54 3.94
CA MET A 151 4.64 23.57 2.91
C MET A 151 5.80 22.63 2.59
N GLN A 152 7.03 23.14 2.52
CA GLN A 152 8.23 22.29 2.36
C GLN A 152 8.39 21.28 3.50
N THR A 153 8.09 21.66 4.74
CA THR A 153 8.16 20.75 5.89
C THR A 153 7.07 19.68 5.81
N VAL A 154 5.84 20.09 5.44
CA VAL A 154 4.72 19.15 5.24
C VAL A 154 5.01 18.18 4.10
N VAL A 155 5.49 18.63 2.94
CA VAL A 155 5.80 17.68 1.86
C VAL A 155 6.97 16.78 2.22
N ARG A 156 7.95 17.22 3.02
CA ARG A 156 9.01 16.33 3.55
C ARG A 156 8.47 15.27 4.50
N LEU A 157 7.48 15.61 5.34
CA LEU A 157 6.86 14.67 6.26
C LEU A 157 5.98 13.64 5.55
N ILE A 158 5.48 13.99 4.38
CA ILE A 158 4.62 13.13 3.57
C ILE A 158 5.46 12.42 2.48
N ASP A 159 6.74 12.75 2.31
CA ASP A 159 7.59 12.18 1.29
C ASP A 159 7.93 10.70 1.56
N TYR A 160 7.19 9.77 0.93
CA TYR A 160 7.41 8.31 1.05
C TYR A 160 8.73 7.81 0.49
N ARG A 161 9.48 8.71 -0.14
CA ARG A 161 10.87 8.47 -0.45
C ARG A 161 11.69 8.38 0.83
N GLN A 162 11.38 9.13 1.87
CA GLN A 162 12.22 9.24 3.07
C GLN A 162 11.84 8.21 4.14
N HIS A 163 10.59 7.75 4.15
CA HIS A 163 10.09 6.74 5.09
C HIS A 163 9.00 5.85 4.46
N PRO A 164 8.86 4.60 4.92
CA PRO A 164 7.81 3.69 4.46
C PRO A 164 6.45 3.91 5.14
N PHE A 165 6.36 4.82 6.12
CA PHE A 165 5.14 5.07 6.88
C PHE A 165 4.21 6.00 6.10
N SER A 166 3.11 5.45 5.59
CA SER A 166 2.12 6.19 4.82
C SER A 166 0.86 6.48 5.64
N LEU A 167 0.05 7.47 5.23
CA LEU A 167 -1.25 7.74 5.87
C LEU A 167 -2.15 6.49 5.83
N GLY A 168 -2.14 5.77 4.70
CA GLY A 168 -2.83 4.49 4.55
C GLY A 168 -2.41 3.44 5.56
N LEU A 169 -1.11 3.36 5.88
CA LEU A 169 -0.61 2.45 6.91
C LEU A 169 -1.18 2.80 8.29
N PHE A 170 -1.20 4.09 8.65
CA PHE A 170 -1.74 4.52 9.93
C PHE A 170 -3.24 4.24 10.05
N VAL A 171 -4.02 4.60 9.03
CA VAL A 171 -5.46 4.32 9.00
C VAL A 171 -5.72 2.81 9.06
N PHE A 172 -4.97 2.02 8.30
CA PHE A 172 -5.06 0.57 8.33
C PHE A 172 -4.78 -0.01 9.74
N ILE A 173 -3.67 0.38 10.37
CA ILE A 173 -3.33 -0.09 11.72
C ILE A 173 -4.42 0.30 12.73
N ILE A 174 -4.93 1.53 12.67
CA ILE A 174 -5.99 1.99 13.56
C ILE A 174 -7.26 1.14 13.39
N ILE A 175 -7.66 0.86 12.15
CA ILE A 175 -8.79 -0.03 11.87
C ILE A 175 -8.54 -1.42 12.48
N VAL A 176 -7.40 -2.05 12.17
CA VAL A 176 -7.06 -3.39 12.68
C VAL A 176 -7.04 -3.43 14.21
N LEU A 177 -6.44 -2.44 14.86
CA LEU A 177 -6.44 -2.33 16.32
C LEU A 177 -7.85 -2.17 16.88
N THR A 178 -8.72 -1.42 16.21
CA THR A 178 -10.13 -1.28 16.59
C THR A 178 -10.83 -2.64 16.58
N PHE A 179 -10.63 -3.44 15.53
CA PHE A 179 -11.16 -4.80 15.46
C PHE A 179 -10.59 -5.70 16.57
N LEU A 180 -9.27 -5.67 16.81
CA LEU A 180 -8.64 -6.46 17.86
C LEU A 180 -9.11 -6.09 19.27
N MET A 181 -9.40 -4.80 19.52
CA MET A 181 -9.81 -4.32 20.83
C MET A 181 -11.32 -4.38 21.06
N SER A 182 -12.13 -4.26 20.02
CA SER A 182 -13.60 -4.23 20.12
C SER A 182 -14.17 -5.36 20.97
N ARG A 183 -13.73 -6.60 20.72
CA ARG A 183 -14.15 -7.79 21.49
C ARG A 183 -13.74 -7.73 22.97
N ARG A 184 -12.57 -7.18 23.28
CA ARG A 184 -12.10 -7.00 24.68
C ARG A 184 -12.85 -5.89 25.41
N LEU A 185 -13.29 -4.87 24.67
CA LEU A 185 -14.01 -3.72 25.20
C LEU A 185 -15.53 -3.93 25.23
N GLY A 186 -16.02 -5.06 24.72
CA GLY A 186 -17.46 -5.35 24.61
C GLY A 186 -18.16 -4.50 23.55
N TRP A 187 -17.41 -3.89 22.62
CA TRP A 187 -17.99 -3.12 21.53
C TRP A 187 -18.49 -4.06 20.44
N GLU A 188 -19.81 -4.09 20.24
CA GLU A 188 -20.39 -4.63 19.02
C GLU A 188 -20.22 -3.60 17.91
N LEU A 189 -19.17 -3.78 17.11
CA LEU A 189 -19.05 -3.03 15.87
C LEU A 189 -20.12 -3.56 14.90
N HIS A 190 -21.27 -2.90 14.87
CA HIS A 190 -22.32 -3.18 13.89
C HIS A 190 -21.83 -2.74 12.52
N PHE A 191 -21.30 -3.69 11.77
CA PHE A 191 -21.01 -3.50 10.36
C PHE A 191 -22.28 -3.86 9.59
N GLU A 192 -22.81 -2.93 8.81
CA GLU A 192 -23.80 -3.27 7.78
C GLU A 192 -23.09 -4.10 6.69
N THR A 193 -22.82 -5.37 6.97
CA THR A 193 -22.35 -6.39 6.01
C THR A 193 -23.50 -6.93 5.15
N GLY A 194 -24.74 -6.62 5.52
CA GLY A 194 -25.95 -7.07 4.85
C GLY A 194 -26.39 -6.17 3.70
N GLY A 195 -25.64 -6.12 2.60
CA GLY A 195 -26.15 -5.81 1.25
C GLY A 195 -27.03 -4.56 1.04
N ASN A 196 -27.06 -3.61 1.98
CA ASN A 196 -27.91 -2.44 1.91
C ASN A 196 -27.24 -1.42 0.97
N PRO A 197 -27.87 -1.04 -0.15
CA PRO A 197 -27.24 -0.22 -1.19
C PRO A 197 -26.92 1.23 -0.78
N LEU A 198 -27.21 1.61 0.46
CA LEU A 198 -27.03 2.97 0.97
C LEU A 198 -25.57 3.33 1.27
N TYR A 199 -24.70 2.35 1.56
CA TYR A 199 -23.31 2.60 1.90
C TYR A 199 -22.34 2.01 0.86
N VAL A 200 -21.70 2.87 0.09
CA VAL A 200 -20.74 2.51 -0.97
C VAL A 200 -19.42 1.95 -0.40
N MET A 201 -19.13 2.22 0.88
CA MET A 201 -17.84 1.87 1.51
C MET A 201 -18.04 1.38 2.94
N SER A 202 -17.61 0.15 3.21
CA SER A 202 -17.61 -0.48 4.54
C SER A 202 -16.20 -0.44 5.16
N LEU A 203 -16.09 -0.66 6.47
CA LEU A 203 -14.81 -0.70 7.18
C LEU A 203 -13.86 -1.80 6.65
N PRO A 204 -14.33 -3.01 6.30
CA PRO A 204 -13.51 -4.01 5.63
C PRO A 204 -12.98 -3.55 4.26
N THR A 205 -13.83 -2.90 3.46
CA THR A 205 -13.41 -2.34 2.16
C THR A 205 -12.40 -1.21 2.35
N ALA A 206 -12.56 -0.38 3.39
CA ALA A 206 -11.62 0.68 3.76
C ALA A 206 -10.24 0.11 4.15
N ALA A 207 -10.21 -0.95 4.96
CA ALA A 207 -8.97 -1.65 5.32
C ALA A 207 -8.28 -2.23 4.08
N PHE A 208 -9.07 -2.83 3.18
CA PHE A 208 -8.58 -3.39 1.93
C PHE A 208 -7.94 -2.32 1.02
N ILE A 209 -8.61 -1.19 0.78
CA ILE A 209 -8.07 -0.08 -0.01
C ILE A 209 -6.81 0.51 0.64
N SER A 210 -6.85 0.73 1.96
CA SER A 210 -5.70 1.26 2.73
C SER A 210 -4.49 0.34 2.66
N SER A 211 -4.69 -0.98 2.63
CA SER A 211 -3.61 -1.95 2.49
C SER A 211 -2.95 -1.90 1.12
N GLY A 212 -3.71 -1.72 0.04
CA GLY A 212 -3.17 -1.53 -1.31
C GLY A 212 -2.31 -0.27 -1.43
N LEU A 213 -2.78 0.84 -0.84
CA LEU A 213 -2.03 2.10 -0.79
C LEU A 213 -0.74 1.97 0.03
N THR A 214 -0.81 1.30 1.18
CA THR A 214 0.36 0.98 2.01
C THR A 214 1.40 0.21 1.22
N PHE A 215 0.96 -0.77 0.42
CA PHE A 215 1.85 -1.56 -0.42
C PHE A 215 2.54 -0.72 -1.50
N ALA A 216 1.79 0.15 -2.18
CA ALA A 216 2.32 1.07 -3.17
C ALA A 216 3.36 2.03 -2.58
N CYS A 217 3.08 2.62 -1.41
CA CYS A 217 4.01 3.51 -0.72
C CYS A 217 5.29 2.76 -0.28
N GLY A 218 5.14 1.53 0.21
CA GLY A 218 6.27 0.67 0.54
C GLY A 218 7.15 0.32 -0.66
N LEU A 219 6.55 0.09 -1.83
CA LEU A 219 7.25 -0.15 -3.09
C LEU A 219 8.07 1.07 -3.53
N ILE A 220 7.53 2.29 -3.42
CA ILE A 220 8.27 3.53 -3.70
C ILE A 220 9.52 3.61 -2.81
N TYR A 221 9.33 3.45 -1.50
CA TYR A 221 10.41 3.54 -0.53
C TYR A 221 11.52 2.53 -0.86
N ILE A 222 11.16 1.29 -1.15
CA ILE A 222 12.10 0.21 -1.44
C ILE A 222 12.84 0.43 -2.76
N ASN A 223 12.13 0.81 -3.83
CA ASN A 223 12.76 1.09 -5.12
C ASN A 223 13.80 2.23 -5.03
N GLN A 224 13.57 3.20 -4.15
CA GLN A 224 14.54 4.29 -3.96
C GLN A 224 15.76 3.89 -3.13
N HIS A 225 15.62 2.92 -2.22
CA HIS A 225 16.63 2.63 -1.20
C HIS A 225 17.37 1.31 -1.40
N SER A 226 16.88 0.42 -2.26
CA SER A 226 17.44 -0.92 -2.49
C SER A 226 17.26 -1.35 -3.93
N ASP A 227 18.23 -2.09 -4.46
CA ASP A 227 18.02 -2.85 -5.69
C ASP A 227 17.05 -4.00 -5.37
N PHE A 228 15.98 -4.15 -6.15
CA PHE A 228 14.87 -5.06 -5.83
C PHE A 228 14.55 -5.92 -7.05
N PHE A 229 14.57 -7.25 -6.91
CA PHE A 229 14.37 -8.20 -8.02
C PHE A 229 15.27 -7.96 -9.26
N GLY A 230 16.52 -7.53 -9.05
CA GLY A 230 17.44 -7.20 -10.16
C GLY A 230 17.12 -5.89 -10.89
N LEU A 231 16.11 -5.15 -10.40
CA LEU A 231 15.85 -3.76 -10.79
C LEU A 231 16.77 -2.86 -9.97
N ARG A 232 17.38 -1.90 -10.66
CA ARG A 232 18.32 -0.98 -10.05
C ARG A 232 17.57 0.18 -9.40
N GLN A 233 18.11 0.69 -8.31
CA GLN A 233 17.55 1.87 -7.63
C GLN A 233 17.22 2.99 -8.62
N THR A 234 15.95 3.38 -8.67
CA THR A 234 15.49 4.43 -9.58
C THR A 234 14.89 5.57 -8.76
N LYS A 235 15.33 6.81 -9.03
CA LYS A 235 14.69 7.99 -8.43
C LYS A 235 13.29 8.14 -9.01
N GLN A 236 12.29 8.09 -8.15
CA GLN A 236 10.91 8.32 -8.54
C GLN A 236 10.67 9.80 -8.80
N GLY A 237 9.78 10.10 -9.74
CA GLY A 237 9.41 11.46 -10.12
C GLY A 237 8.45 12.10 -9.13
N THR A 238 8.57 13.41 -8.96
CA THR A 238 7.74 14.20 -8.01
C THR A 238 6.27 14.11 -8.35
N PHE A 239 5.93 14.06 -9.64
CA PHE A 239 4.56 13.88 -10.11
C PHE A 239 3.93 12.55 -9.67
N ARG A 240 4.61 11.41 -9.83
CA ARG A 240 4.08 10.09 -9.41
C ARG A 240 3.84 10.04 -7.90
N LEU A 241 4.72 10.66 -7.13
CA LEU A 241 4.58 10.79 -5.69
C LEU A 241 3.33 11.60 -5.33
N PHE A 242 3.13 12.77 -5.97
CA PHE A 242 1.93 13.59 -5.76
C PHE A 242 0.63 12.89 -6.17
N GLN A 243 0.64 12.12 -7.27
CA GLN A 243 -0.52 11.31 -7.65
C GLN A 243 -0.90 10.32 -6.55
N ILE A 244 0.09 9.60 -6.00
CA ILE A 244 -0.15 8.63 -4.94
C ILE A 244 -0.66 9.32 -3.66
N HIS A 245 -0.09 10.48 -3.29
CA HIS A 245 -0.62 11.27 -2.17
C HIS A 245 -2.04 11.74 -2.39
N PHE A 246 -2.39 12.19 -3.59
CA PHE A 246 -3.74 12.63 -3.90
C PHE A 246 -4.76 11.51 -3.70
N TYR A 247 -4.48 10.32 -4.23
CA TYR A 247 -5.32 9.14 -4.02
C TYR A 247 -5.39 8.73 -2.56
N GLU A 248 -4.27 8.80 -1.85
CA GLU A 248 -4.20 8.41 -0.46
C GLU A 248 -4.98 9.36 0.45
N ILE A 249 -4.90 10.68 0.25
CA ILE A 249 -5.67 11.66 1.01
C ILE A 249 -7.17 11.40 0.84
N ILE A 250 -7.63 11.16 -0.39
CA ILE A 250 -9.04 10.90 -0.68
C ILE A 250 -9.50 9.59 -0.02
N ALA A 251 -8.79 8.50 -0.30
CA ALA A 251 -9.19 7.18 0.16
C ALA A 251 -9.03 7.01 1.68
N CYS A 252 -7.91 7.45 2.24
CA CYS A 252 -7.65 7.35 3.68
C CYS A 252 -8.47 8.35 4.47
N GLY A 253 -8.73 9.55 3.91
CA GLY A 253 -9.64 10.52 4.51
C GLY A 253 -11.07 9.97 4.62
N ALA A 254 -11.62 9.44 3.52
CA ALA A 254 -12.93 8.79 3.54
C ALA A 254 -12.98 7.61 4.53
N SER A 255 -11.95 6.75 4.50
CA SER A 255 -11.81 5.62 5.43
C SER A 255 -11.80 6.06 6.90
N PHE A 256 -11.08 7.14 7.20
CA PHE A 256 -10.96 7.68 8.55
C PHE A 256 -12.30 8.24 9.06
N PHE A 257 -13.06 8.96 8.23
CA PHE A 257 -14.38 9.46 8.61
C PHE A 257 -15.38 8.33 8.86
N ILE A 258 -15.36 7.27 8.03
CA ILE A 258 -16.19 6.09 8.22
C ILE A 258 -15.85 5.40 9.54
N TRP A 259 -14.55 5.19 9.79
CA TRP A 259 -14.05 4.64 11.06
C TRP A 259 -14.50 5.47 12.26
N LEU A 260 -14.35 6.80 12.20
CA LEU A 260 -14.74 7.71 13.27
C LEU A 260 -16.25 7.63 13.55
N GLY A 261 -17.06 7.63 12.49
CA GLY A 261 -18.52 7.52 12.61
C GLY A 261 -18.93 6.22 13.29
N ILE A 262 -18.33 5.09 12.93
CA ILE A 262 -18.60 3.79 13.55
C ILE A 262 -18.23 3.80 15.04
N ILE A 263 -17.05 4.31 15.41
CA ILE A 263 -16.66 4.39 16.83
C ILE A 263 -17.61 5.26 17.63
N VAL A 264 -17.96 6.44 17.11
CA VAL A 264 -18.88 7.35 17.80
C VAL A 264 -20.25 6.71 17.98
N LEU A 265 -20.75 6.01 16.96
CA LEU A 265 -22.04 5.32 17.02
C LEU A 265 -22.00 4.15 18.01
N SER A 266 -20.97 3.30 17.97
CA SER A 266 -20.79 2.22 18.94
C SER A 266 -20.66 2.71 20.38
N TRP A 267 -20.08 3.90 20.60
CA TRP A 267 -19.98 4.48 21.94
C TRP A 267 -21.29 5.11 22.43
N LEU A 268 -22.10 5.66 21.53
CA LEU A 268 -23.38 6.29 21.89
C LEU A 268 -24.50 5.27 22.13
N PHE A 269 -24.45 4.12 21.47
CA PHE A 269 -25.53 3.12 21.45
C PHE A 269 -25.15 1.74 22.01
N GLY A 270 -23.89 1.52 22.40
CA GLY A 270 -23.42 0.31 23.10
C GLY A 270 -23.24 0.55 24.60
#